data_AF-A0ABC8YEL2-F1
#
_entry.id   AF-A0ABC8YEL2-F1
#
_cell.length_a   1.000
_cell.length_b   1.000
_cell.length_c   1.000
_cell.angle_alpha   90.00
_cell.angle_beta   90.00
_cell.angle_gamma   90.00
#
_symmetry.space_group_name_H-M   'P 1'
#
loop_
_entity.id
_entity.type
_entity.pdbx_description
1 polymer ?
#
loop_
_entity_poly.entity_id
_entity_poly.type
_entity_poly.pdbx_seq_one_letter_code
_entity_poly.pdbx_strand_id
1 'polypeptide(L)'
;MEAAAASSVGAGFGAQLRCAIGFRHSQRRAPSCSCPRSPRPAARLLCGGTARPRGAIVAAAAYGDQRRQQLGELEAEAEAGSALGPPRSSPLEVREEMARCFDLVRRLGHGAVYLGSSRVPPTHPHFLQTTELAREIARLLDCTTWTGAGPGLMDAAIQGALEAGKPIGGLKIAKEAGEWTSSAIHPYLPPETYLTCRFFSARKHGLVDAAVRSSPTDRTAVVALPGGVGTLDELFEIMALIQLERIGSGAPWLQGR
;
A
#
# COMPACT_ATOMS: atom_id res chain seq x y z
N MET A 1 -27.00 -50.86 42.39
CA MET A 1 -26.99 -49.44 42.81
C MET A 1 -26.81 -48.62 41.54
N GLU A 2 -27.93 -48.39 40.85
CA GLU A 2 -28.58 -47.07 40.67
C GLU A 2 -27.88 -46.26 39.57
N ALA A 3 -28.38 -46.18 38.33
CA ALA A 3 -29.63 -45.58 37.81
C ALA A 3 -29.57 -44.04 37.68
N ALA A 4 -29.54 -43.60 36.40
CA ALA A 4 -30.30 -42.52 35.74
C ALA A 4 -30.55 -41.14 36.39
N ALA A 5 -30.28 -40.08 35.60
CA ALA A 5 -31.14 -38.91 35.26
C ALA A 5 -30.23 -37.76 34.77
N ALA A 6 -30.27 -37.19 33.56
CA ALA A 6 -31.35 -36.63 32.72
C ALA A 6 -32.13 -35.48 33.38
N SER A 7 -31.85 -34.24 32.94
CA SER A 7 -32.79 -33.11 32.71
C SER A 7 -31.96 -31.82 32.60
N SER A 8 -31.81 -31.10 31.48
CA SER A 8 -32.79 -30.42 30.61
C SER A 8 -33.72 -29.44 31.34
N VAL A 9 -33.27 -28.20 31.49
CA VAL A 9 -34.16 -27.03 31.59
C VAL A 9 -33.74 -26.05 30.51
N GLY A 10 -34.57 -25.96 29.47
CA GLY A 10 -34.53 -24.92 28.46
C GLY A 10 -35.44 -23.74 28.82
N ALA A 11 -35.80 -23.01 27.77
CA ALA A 11 -36.57 -21.76 27.72
C ALA A 11 -35.67 -20.53 27.94
N GLY A 12 -35.55 -19.59 27.02
CA GLY A 12 -36.48 -19.22 25.96
C GLY A 12 -36.63 -17.71 26.00
N PHE A 13 -35.87 -17.00 25.18
CA PHE A 13 -36.15 -15.62 24.81
C PHE A 13 -35.82 -15.45 23.33
N GLY A 14 -36.74 -15.94 22.50
CA GLY A 14 -36.93 -15.39 21.16
C GLY A 14 -37.98 -14.29 21.27
N ALA A 15 -37.68 -13.09 20.78
CA ALA A 15 -38.61 -12.26 20.01
C ALA A 15 -38.01 -10.87 19.76
N GLN A 16 -38.01 -10.52 18.47
CA GLN A 16 -38.37 -9.20 17.95
C GLN A 16 -37.40 -8.04 18.21
N LEU A 17 -36.49 -7.84 17.25
CA LEU A 17 -36.28 -6.49 16.70
C LEU A 17 -36.25 -6.56 15.17
N ARG A 18 -37.46 -6.63 14.58
CA ARG A 18 -37.71 -6.08 13.25
C ARG A 18 -37.86 -4.58 13.44
N CYS A 19 -36.85 -3.80 13.09
CA CYS A 19 -37.04 -2.37 12.86
C CYS A 19 -37.02 -2.12 11.36
N ALA A 20 -38.19 -1.76 10.85
CA ALA A 20 -38.42 -1.34 9.48
C ALA A 20 -37.76 0.02 9.25
N ILE A 21 -36.88 0.12 8.25
CA ILE A 21 -36.56 1.39 7.62
C ILE A 21 -36.90 1.23 6.14
N GLY A 22 -38.12 1.67 5.79
CA GLY A 22 -38.53 1.84 4.41
C GLY A 22 -37.80 3.04 3.82
N PHE A 23 -36.91 2.80 2.85
CA PHE A 23 -36.36 3.87 2.03
C PHE A 23 -37.20 3.99 0.76
N ARG A 24 -38.06 5.02 0.76
CA ARG A 24 -38.86 5.42 -0.41
C ARG A 24 -37.93 5.88 -1.53
N HIS A 25 -38.24 5.45 -2.75
CA HIS A 25 -37.75 6.06 -3.97
C HIS A 25 -37.99 7.58 -3.96
N SER A 26 -36.91 8.35 -4.03
CA SER A 26 -36.92 9.77 -4.34
C SER A 26 -35.95 9.97 -5.50
N GLN A 27 -36.50 10.06 -6.72
CA GLN A 27 -35.76 10.56 -7.86
C GLN A 27 -35.36 12.01 -7.57
N ARG A 28 -34.05 12.27 -7.46
CA ARG A 28 -33.51 13.64 -7.44
C ARG A 28 -32.65 13.86 -8.68
N ARG A 29 -33.13 14.80 -9.49
CA ARG A 29 -32.49 15.33 -10.70
C ARG A 29 -31.15 15.99 -10.36
N ALA A 30 -30.18 15.82 -11.24
CA ALA A 30 -28.88 16.48 -11.20
C ALA A 30 -29.03 18.02 -11.34
N PRO A 31 -28.26 18.84 -10.60
CA PRO A 31 -28.16 20.27 -10.87
C PRO A 31 -27.15 20.53 -12.00
N SER A 32 -27.59 21.26 -13.01
CA SER A 32 -26.75 21.82 -14.07
C SER A 32 -25.90 22.98 -13.54
N CYS A 33 -24.58 22.84 -13.51
CA CYS A 33 -23.67 23.94 -13.26
C CYS A 33 -23.55 24.83 -14.51
N SER A 34 -24.05 26.06 -14.41
CA SER A 34 -23.82 27.15 -15.37
C SER A 34 -22.65 28.01 -14.88
N CYS A 35 -21.49 27.89 -15.52
CA CYS A 35 -20.37 28.82 -15.34
C CYS A 35 -20.59 30.08 -16.19
N PRO A 36 -20.56 31.30 -15.62
CA PRO A 36 -20.59 32.53 -16.40
C PRO A 36 -19.19 32.82 -16.99
N ARG A 37 -19.15 33.05 -18.32
CA ARG A 37 -17.96 33.50 -19.06
C ARG A 37 -17.68 34.98 -18.76
N SER A 38 -16.50 35.31 -18.27
CA SER A 38 -16.01 36.70 -18.18
C SER A 38 -15.57 37.24 -19.56
N PRO A 39 -15.83 38.53 -19.86
CA PRO A 39 -15.50 39.13 -21.15
C PRO A 39 -14.00 39.44 -21.29
N ARG A 40 -13.46 39.22 -22.50
CA ARG A 40 -12.10 39.60 -22.91
C ARG A 40 -12.01 41.13 -23.12
N PRO A 41 -10.98 41.83 -22.62
CA PRO A 41 -10.75 43.21 -23.02
C PRO A 41 -10.02 43.27 -24.36
N ALA A 42 -10.56 44.08 -25.28
CA ALA A 42 -9.91 44.48 -26.51
C ALA A 42 -8.86 45.55 -26.20
N ALA A 43 -7.58 45.26 -26.46
CA ALA A 43 -6.52 46.25 -26.40
C ALA A 43 -6.39 46.95 -27.75
N ARG A 44 -6.75 48.23 -27.73
CA ARG A 44 -6.80 49.20 -28.83
C ARG A 44 -5.37 49.64 -29.17
N LEU A 45 -4.97 49.48 -30.43
CA LEU A 45 -3.73 50.02 -30.98
C LEU A 45 -3.80 51.56 -30.96
N LEU A 46 -2.86 52.22 -30.28
CA LEU A 46 -2.59 53.64 -30.45
C LEU A 46 -1.15 53.80 -30.94
N CYS A 47 -1.03 54.20 -32.20
CA CYS A 47 0.19 54.74 -32.78
C CYS A 47 0.51 56.08 -32.09
N GLY A 48 1.67 56.16 -31.45
CA GLY A 48 2.25 57.40 -30.98
C GLY A 48 3.76 57.34 -31.22
N GLY A 49 4.22 57.96 -32.30
CA GLY A 49 5.64 58.13 -32.57
C GLY A 49 6.24 59.18 -31.64
N THR A 50 7.29 58.81 -30.92
CA THR A 50 8.33 59.75 -30.45
C THR A 50 9.68 59.03 -30.46
N ALA A 51 10.72 59.80 -30.75
CA ALA A 51 12.04 59.37 -31.18
C ALA A 51 12.77 58.46 -30.17
N ARG A 52 13.39 57.39 -30.68
CA ARG A 52 14.31 56.51 -29.93
C ARG A 52 15.70 57.15 -29.85
N PRO A 53 16.31 57.31 -28.66
CA PRO A 53 17.75 57.55 -28.56
C PRO A 53 18.50 56.26 -28.93
N ARG A 54 19.55 56.42 -29.74
CA ARG A 54 20.51 55.35 -30.10
C ARG A 54 21.34 55.00 -28.87
N GLY A 55 20.91 53.98 -28.11
CA GLY A 55 21.67 53.47 -26.96
C GLY A 55 21.20 52.14 -26.37
N ALA A 56 19.99 51.68 -26.69
CA ALA A 56 19.38 50.52 -26.00
C ALA A 56 19.71 49.13 -26.60
N ILE A 57 20.46 49.05 -27.71
CA ILE A 57 20.69 47.76 -28.39
C ILE A 57 21.86 46.97 -27.75
N VAL A 58 22.79 47.63 -27.06
CA VAL A 58 23.97 46.95 -26.48
C VAL A 58 23.64 46.29 -25.12
N ALA A 59 22.73 46.86 -24.33
CA ALA A 59 22.38 46.33 -23.02
C ALA A 59 21.54 45.03 -23.08
N ALA A 60 20.71 44.87 -24.11
CA ALA A 60 19.89 43.65 -24.28
C ALA A 60 20.74 42.43 -24.66
N ALA A 61 21.82 42.63 -25.43
CA ALA A 61 22.73 41.55 -25.80
C ALA A 61 23.54 41.05 -24.60
N ALA A 62 24.07 41.97 -23.77
CA ALA A 62 24.82 41.62 -22.56
C ALA A 62 23.94 40.91 -21.49
N TYR A 63 22.69 41.36 -21.31
CA TYR A 63 21.75 40.72 -20.38
C TYR A 63 21.29 39.32 -20.86
N GLY A 64 21.14 39.13 -22.17
CA GLY A 64 20.81 37.84 -22.77
C GLY A 64 21.96 36.81 -22.72
N ASP A 65 23.21 37.28 -22.59
CA ASP A 65 24.39 36.44 -22.45
C ASP A 65 24.60 36.00 -21.00
N GLN A 66 24.45 36.92 -20.04
CA GLN A 66 24.47 36.60 -18.61
C GLN A 66 23.35 35.63 -18.20
N ARG A 67 22.14 35.78 -18.76
CA ARG A 67 21.04 34.84 -18.50
C ARG A 67 21.32 33.46 -19.08
N ARG A 68 21.99 33.35 -20.22
CA ARG A 68 22.38 32.05 -20.81
C ARG A 68 23.50 31.38 -20.02
N GLN A 69 24.45 32.15 -19.50
CA GLN A 69 25.48 31.62 -18.60
C GLN A 69 24.88 31.17 -17.27
N GLN A 70 23.99 31.95 -16.64
CA GLN A 70 23.29 31.54 -15.41
C GLN A 70 22.37 30.33 -15.63
N LEU A 71 21.67 30.24 -16.75
CA LEU A 71 20.88 29.06 -17.09
C LEU A 71 21.78 27.84 -17.32
N GLY A 72 22.93 28.00 -17.99
CA GLY A 72 23.90 26.93 -18.19
C GLY A 72 24.59 26.49 -16.90
N GLU A 73 24.84 27.39 -15.95
CA GLU A 73 25.37 27.08 -14.62
C GLU A 73 24.32 26.37 -13.75
N LEU A 74 23.05 26.79 -13.81
CA LEU A 74 21.94 26.09 -13.13
C LEU A 74 21.65 24.71 -13.75
N GLU A 75 21.79 24.55 -15.07
CA GLU A 75 21.69 23.27 -15.76
C GLU A 75 22.87 22.36 -15.42
N ALA A 76 24.09 22.90 -15.32
CA ALA A 76 25.28 22.17 -14.88
C ALA A 76 25.22 21.77 -13.40
N GLU A 77 24.64 22.61 -12.53
CA GLU A 77 24.37 22.27 -11.12
C GLU A 77 23.24 21.24 -10.98
N ALA A 78 22.23 21.26 -11.87
CA ALA A 78 21.20 20.23 -11.93
C ALA A 78 21.75 18.87 -12.39
N GLU A 79 22.68 18.86 -13.34
CA GLU A 79 23.41 17.67 -13.80
C GLU A 79 24.38 17.15 -12.72
N ALA A 80 25.10 18.04 -12.02
CA ALA A 80 26.00 17.68 -10.92
C ALA A 80 25.26 17.24 -9.64
N GLY A 81 24.01 17.68 -9.45
CA GLY A 81 23.12 17.22 -8.38
C GLY A 81 22.48 15.84 -8.64
N SER A 82 22.73 15.22 -9.80
CA SER A 82 22.25 13.88 -10.15
C SER A 82 23.06 12.76 -9.48
N ALA A 83 23.18 12.81 -8.15
CA ALA A 83 23.51 11.66 -7.31
C ALA A 83 22.26 10.82 -6.96
N LEU A 84 21.15 11.08 -7.65
CA LEU A 84 20.01 10.19 -7.67
C LEU A 84 20.37 9.06 -8.65
N GLY A 85 20.38 7.83 -8.14
CA GLY A 85 20.60 6.63 -8.95
C GLY A 85 19.72 6.59 -10.21
N PRO A 86 19.92 5.60 -11.10
CA PRO A 86 19.36 5.62 -12.45
C PRO A 86 17.89 6.05 -12.44
N PRO A 87 17.49 6.97 -13.34
CA PRO A 87 16.11 7.47 -13.40
C PRO A 87 15.16 6.29 -13.40
N ARG A 88 13.99 6.41 -12.72
CA ARG A 88 12.97 5.34 -12.67
C ARG A 88 12.81 4.74 -14.06
N SER A 89 13.40 3.57 -14.27
CA SER A 89 13.74 3.06 -15.60
C SER A 89 12.50 2.37 -16.18
N SER A 90 11.56 3.22 -16.58
CA SER A 90 10.27 2.91 -17.20
C SER A 90 9.23 2.18 -16.31
N PRO A 91 7.92 2.40 -16.55
CA PRO A 91 6.83 1.62 -15.96
C PRO A 91 6.95 0.10 -16.15
N LEU A 92 7.77 -0.37 -17.09
CA LEU A 92 7.94 -1.79 -17.40
C LEU A 92 8.64 -2.52 -16.24
N GLU A 93 9.63 -1.90 -15.60
CA GLU A 93 10.33 -2.54 -14.49
C GLU A 93 9.43 -2.67 -13.25
N VAL A 94 8.57 -1.68 -13.00
CA VAL A 94 7.55 -1.76 -11.94
C VAL A 94 6.58 -2.90 -12.24
N ARG A 95 6.14 -3.02 -13.50
CA ARG A 95 5.26 -4.10 -13.94
C ARG A 95 5.92 -5.48 -13.79
N GLU A 96 7.18 -5.60 -14.17
CA GLU A 96 7.94 -6.86 -14.04
C GLU A 96 8.15 -7.26 -12.58
N GLU A 97 8.48 -6.29 -11.72
CA GLU A 97 8.61 -6.56 -10.28
C GLU A 97 7.28 -6.92 -9.64
N MET A 98 6.21 -6.24 -10.02
CA MET A 98 4.85 -6.60 -9.60
C MET A 98 4.49 -8.01 -10.07
N ALA A 99 4.77 -8.38 -11.31
CA ALA A 99 4.55 -9.74 -11.81
C ALA A 99 5.28 -10.80 -10.96
N ARG A 100 6.53 -10.54 -10.57
CA ARG A 100 7.28 -11.43 -9.65
C ARG A 100 6.64 -11.55 -8.27
N CYS A 101 6.05 -10.47 -7.74
CA CYS A 101 5.32 -10.51 -6.48
C CYS A 101 4.09 -11.43 -6.58
N PHE A 102 3.27 -11.25 -7.62
CA PHE A 102 2.08 -12.09 -7.86
C PHE A 102 2.45 -13.55 -8.10
N ASP A 103 3.55 -13.83 -8.81
CA ASP A 103 4.04 -15.20 -8.99
C ASP A 103 4.48 -15.85 -7.68
N LEU A 104 5.10 -15.09 -6.77
CA LEU A 104 5.45 -15.58 -5.45
C LEU A 104 4.19 -15.90 -4.63
N VAL A 105 3.19 -15.01 -4.64
CA VAL A 105 1.90 -15.24 -3.95
C VAL A 105 1.18 -16.45 -4.52
N ARG A 106 1.11 -16.58 -5.85
CA ARG A 106 0.50 -17.73 -6.51
C ARG A 106 1.18 -19.05 -6.14
N ARG A 107 2.51 -19.06 -5.98
CA ARG A 107 3.28 -20.26 -5.60
C ARG A 107 3.09 -20.65 -4.14
N LEU A 108 3.12 -19.67 -3.23
CA LEU A 108 3.04 -19.91 -1.80
C LEU A 108 1.60 -19.95 -1.28
N GLY A 109 0.64 -19.43 -2.03
CA GLY A 109 -0.76 -19.31 -1.64
C GLY A 109 -1.08 -18.00 -0.91
N HIS A 110 -2.33 -17.57 -1.02
CA HIS A 110 -2.89 -16.47 -0.22
C HIS A 110 -2.95 -16.85 1.27
N GLY A 111 -2.99 -15.87 2.16
CA GLY A 111 -3.11 -16.16 3.58
C GLY A 111 -3.18 -14.96 4.50
N ALA A 112 -2.52 -15.07 5.66
CA ALA A 112 -2.57 -14.08 6.72
C ALA A 112 -1.43 -13.07 6.56
N VAL A 113 -1.77 -11.80 6.31
CA VAL A 113 -0.80 -10.70 6.17
C VAL A 113 -0.63 -9.97 7.50
N TYR A 114 0.60 -9.90 8.00
CA TYR A 114 0.95 -9.21 9.25
C TYR A 114 1.62 -7.87 8.95
N LEU A 115 1.05 -6.82 9.51
CA LEU A 115 1.56 -5.45 9.44
C LEU A 115 2.03 -5.08 10.85
N GLY A 116 3.25 -4.55 11.00
CA GLY A 116 3.75 -4.22 12.33
C GLY A 116 5.07 -3.48 12.34
N SER A 117 5.48 -3.01 13.52
CA SER A 117 6.72 -2.25 13.70
C SER A 117 7.97 -3.09 13.40
N SER A 118 8.91 -2.50 12.63
CA SER A 118 10.27 -3.01 12.44
C SER A 118 11.20 -2.79 13.64
N ARG A 119 10.74 -2.07 14.68
CA ARG A 119 11.60 -1.54 15.76
C ARG A 119 11.37 -2.19 17.13
N VAL A 120 10.47 -3.17 17.23
CA VAL A 120 10.17 -3.84 18.50
C VAL A 120 11.18 -4.96 18.75
N PRO A 121 11.93 -4.98 19.87
CA PRO A 121 12.93 -6.02 20.11
C PRO A 121 12.27 -7.35 20.56
N PRO A 122 12.98 -8.50 20.40
CA PRO A 122 12.48 -9.82 20.82
C PRO A 122 12.09 -9.93 22.30
N THR A 123 12.66 -9.09 23.16
CA THR A 123 12.36 -9.07 24.61
C THR A 123 11.05 -8.36 24.95
N HIS A 124 10.45 -7.64 24.00
CA HIS A 124 9.25 -6.85 24.25
C HIS A 124 7.98 -7.75 24.28
N PRO A 125 7.00 -7.51 25.17
CA PRO A 125 5.78 -8.32 25.26
C PRO A 125 5.04 -8.48 23.93
N HIS A 126 4.93 -7.41 23.13
CA HIS A 126 4.28 -7.48 21.81
C HIS A 126 4.97 -8.44 20.84
N PHE A 127 6.29 -8.65 20.96
CA PHE A 127 7.00 -9.61 20.11
C PHE A 127 6.51 -11.03 20.44
N LEU A 128 6.55 -11.41 21.71
CA LEU A 128 6.09 -12.72 22.18
C LEU A 128 4.61 -12.97 21.87
N GLN A 129 3.76 -11.96 22.10
CA GLN A 129 2.34 -12.02 21.77
C GLN A 129 2.10 -12.19 20.27
N THR A 130 2.91 -11.53 19.44
CA THR A 130 2.83 -11.66 17.98
C THR A 130 3.23 -13.06 17.53
N THR A 131 4.29 -13.63 18.11
CA THR A 131 4.71 -15.01 17.83
C THR A 131 3.61 -16.01 18.17
N GLU A 132 2.98 -15.88 19.35
CA GLU A 132 1.86 -16.74 19.75
C GLU A 132 0.67 -16.59 18.79
N LEU A 133 0.24 -15.35 18.56
CA LEU A 133 -0.88 -15.03 17.68
C LEU A 133 -0.64 -15.60 16.27
N ALA A 134 0.57 -15.44 15.73
CA ALA A 134 0.89 -15.93 14.41
C ALA A 134 0.87 -17.45 14.34
N ARG A 135 1.37 -18.13 15.38
CA ARG A 135 1.32 -19.60 15.47
C ARG A 135 -0.13 -20.11 15.51
N GLU A 136 -0.99 -19.48 16.29
CA GLU A 136 -2.41 -19.84 16.40
C GLU A 136 -3.14 -19.62 15.07
N ILE A 137 -3.00 -18.43 14.46
CA ILE A 137 -3.63 -18.12 13.17
C ILE A 137 -3.16 -19.07 12.08
N ALA A 138 -1.86 -19.36 12.00
CA ALA A 138 -1.30 -20.28 11.02
C ALA A 138 -1.89 -21.69 11.15
N ARG A 139 -2.11 -22.18 12.39
CA ARG A 139 -2.76 -23.48 12.66
C ARG A 139 -4.26 -23.46 12.33
N LEU A 140 -4.96 -22.40 12.70
CA LEU A 140 -6.42 -22.28 12.54
C LEU A 140 -6.81 -22.09 11.07
N LEU A 141 -6.14 -21.19 10.37
CA LEU A 141 -6.46 -20.86 8.99
C LEU A 141 -5.82 -21.81 8.00
N ASP A 142 -4.76 -22.53 8.38
CA ASP A 142 -4.02 -23.42 7.47
C ASP A 142 -3.63 -22.71 6.17
N CYS A 143 -3.02 -21.53 6.32
CA CYS A 143 -2.67 -20.64 5.21
C CYS A 143 -1.25 -20.10 5.37
N THR A 144 -0.77 -19.44 4.33
CA THR A 144 0.57 -18.85 4.31
C THR A 144 0.63 -17.59 5.16
N THR A 145 1.69 -17.46 5.96
CA THR A 145 1.95 -16.24 6.73
C THR A 145 2.78 -15.27 5.90
N TRP A 146 2.24 -14.09 5.66
CA TRP A 146 2.83 -13.04 4.84
C TRP A 146 3.27 -11.85 5.68
N THR A 147 4.49 -11.36 5.45
CA THR A 147 5.00 -10.17 6.12
C THR A 147 5.84 -9.31 5.17
N GLY A 148 6.23 -8.11 5.63
CA GLY A 148 7.28 -7.33 4.96
C GLY A 148 8.70 -7.92 5.10
N ALA A 149 8.85 -9.06 5.79
CA ALA A 149 10.12 -9.76 6.04
C ALA A 149 11.25 -8.85 6.55
N GLY A 150 10.87 -7.87 7.37
CA GLY A 150 11.78 -7.02 8.14
C GLY A 150 11.91 -7.50 9.60
N PRO A 151 12.74 -6.82 10.40
CA PRO A 151 12.89 -7.13 11.82
C PRO A 151 11.61 -6.82 12.62
N GLY A 152 11.67 -7.05 13.93
CA GLY A 152 10.62 -6.67 14.87
C GLY A 152 9.39 -7.56 14.76
N LEU A 153 8.19 -6.97 14.72
CA LEU A 153 6.95 -7.75 14.77
C LEU A 153 6.71 -8.59 13.51
N MET A 154 7.32 -8.21 12.38
CA MET A 154 7.32 -9.04 11.17
C MET A 154 8.12 -10.34 11.40
N ASP A 155 9.28 -10.23 12.03
CA ASP A 155 10.12 -11.37 12.41
C ASP A 155 9.41 -12.28 13.43
N ALA A 156 8.74 -11.68 14.42
CA ALA A 156 7.92 -12.41 15.39
C ALA A 156 6.83 -13.26 14.72
N ALA A 157 6.14 -12.71 13.72
CA ALA A 157 5.11 -13.43 12.98
C ALA A 157 5.67 -14.59 12.16
N ILE A 158 6.84 -14.38 11.53
CA ILE A 158 7.57 -15.45 10.82
C ILE A 158 7.93 -16.59 11.79
N GLN A 159 8.46 -16.28 12.97
CA GLN A 159 8.82 -17.29 13.98
C GLN A 159 7.60 -18.12 14.40
N GLY A 160 6.46 -17.48 14.66
CA GLY A 160 5.22 -18.18 15.02
C GLY A 160 4.74 -19.13 13.92
N ALA A 161 4.84 -18.71 12.66
CA ALA A 161 4.49 -19.55 11.52
C ALA A 161 5.45 -20.73 11.31
N LEU A 162 6.75 -20.53 11.52
CA LEU A 162 7.76 -21.60 11.49
C LEU A 162 7.46 -22.67 12.55
N GLU A 163 7.14 -22.26 13.77
CA GLU A 163 6.76 -23.15 14.87
C GLU A 163 5.43 -23.89 14.62
N ALA A 164 4.55 -23.32 13.79
CA ALA A 164 3.34 -23.98 13.31
C ALA A 164 3.59 -24.95 12.15
N GLY A 165 4.79 -24.96 11.55
CA GLY A 165 5.13 -25.77 10.38
C GLY A 165 4.35 -25.35 9.13
N LYS A 166 4.00 -24.06 9.00
CA LYS A 166 3.21 -23.53 7.89
C LYS A 166 4.07 -22.71 6.92
N PRO A 167 3.64 -22.54 5.65
CA PRO A 167 4.38 -21.75 4.68
C PRO A 167 4.48 -20.28 5.09
N ILE A 168 5.58 -19.63 4.69
CA ILE A 168 5.87 -18.23 4.97
C ILE A 168 6.19 -17.52 3.65
N GLY A 169 5.66 -16.32 3.47
CA GLY A 169 5.92 -15.43 2.35
C GLY A 169 6.44 -14.08 2.83
N GLY A 170 7.41 -13.51 2.10
CA GLY A 170 8.01 -12.22 2.45
C GLY A 170 8.11 -11.25 1.27
N LEU A 171 7.72 -10.00 1.47
CA LEU A 171 7.94 -8.91 0.50
C LEU A 171 8.75 -7.79 1.15
N LYS A 172 10.08 -7.91 1.06
CA LYS A 172 11.05 -6.96 1.62
C LYS A 172 11.11 -5.70 0.76
N ILE A 173 11.49 -4.58 1.36
CA ILE A 173 11.87 -3.37 0.63
C ILE A 173 13.39 -3.19 0.70
N ALA A 174 14.02 -2.89 -0.45
CA ALA A 174 15.47 -2.72 -0.52
C ALA A 174 15.96 -1.48 0.26
N LYS A 175 15.11 -0.46 0.38
CA LYS A 175 15.43 0.80 1.07
C LYS A 175 14.35 1.14 2.10
N GLU A 176 14.73 1.23 3.37
CA GLU A 176 13.85 1.62 4.48
C GLU A 176 14.47 2.85 5.19
N ALA A 177 13.65 3.85 5.52
CA ALA A 177 14.08 5.04 6.26
C ALA A 177 15.33 5.79 5.70
N GLY A 178 15.60 5.68 4.40
CA GLY A 178 16.76 6.32 3.76
C GLY A 178 17.99 5.41 3.64
N GLU A 179 17.98 4.26 4.30
CA GLU A 179 19.09 3.31 4.34
C GLU A 179 18.83 2.08 3.47
N TRP A 180 19.87 1.59 2.80
CA TRP A 180 19.80 0.29 2.12
C TRP A 180 19.78 -0.81 3.16
N THR A 181 18.87 -1.77 3.02
CA THR A 181 18.85 -2.92 3.90
C THR A 181 20.17 -3.68 3.74
N SER A 182 20.89 -3.88 4.85
CA SER A 182 22.28 -4.37 4.90
C SER A 182 22.47 -5.78 4.34
N SER A 183 21.37 -6.50 4.10
CA SER A 183 21.36 -7.81 3.46
C SER A 183 20.12 -7.92 2.57
N ALA A 184 20.34 -8.15 1.26
CA ALA A 184 19.29 -8.59 0.36
C ALA A 184 18.71 -9.96 0.76
N ILE A 185 19.42 -10.68 1.64
CA ILE A 185 19.10 -12.03 2.12
C ILE A 185 18.42 -11.96 3.49
N HIS A 186 17.34 -12.71 3.68
CA HIS A 186 16.73 -12.86 5.00
C HIS A 186 17.58 -13.80 5.87
N PRO A 187 17.80 -13.54 7.17
CA PRO A 187 18.77 -14.31 7.97
C PRO A 187 18.52 -15.82 8.03
N TYR A 188 17.27 -16.26 7.92
CA TYR A 188 16.89 -17.66 8.08
C TYR A 188 15.71 -18.11 7.19
N LEU A 189 15.17 -17.23 6.33
CA LEU A 189 14.14 -17.66 5.38
C LEU A 189 14.79 -18.18 4.10
N PRO A 190 14.29 -19.26 3.50
CA PRO A 190 14.78 -19.73 2.21
C PRO A 190 14.60 -18.66 1.11
N PRO A 191 15.56 -18.47 0.19
CA PRO A 191 15.49 -17.44 -0.85
C PRO A 191 14.25 -17.52 -1.75
N GLU A 192 13.65 -18.69 -1.88
CA GLU A 192 12.47 -18.95 -2.70
C GLU A 192 11.14 -18.53 -2.04
N THR A 193 11.17 -18.12 -0.77
CA THR A 193 9.98 -17.76 0.02
C THR A 193 9.79 -16.25 0.18
N TYR A 194 10.72 -15.42 -0.30
CA TYR A 194 10.58 -13.97 -0.24
C TYR A 194 11.16 -13.27 -1.47
N LEU A 195 10.72 -12.03 -1.69
CA LEU A 195 11.24 -11.16 -2.73
C LEU A 195 11.69 -9.83 -2.11
N THR A 196 12.86 -9.36 -2.51
CA THR A 196 13.35 -8.01 -2.17
C THR A 196 12.95 -7.05 -3.27
N CYS A 197 11.94 -6.22 -2.98
CA CYS A 197 11.39 -5.24 -3.89
C CYS A 197 12.24 -3.97 -3.91
N ARG A 198 12.50 -3.43 -5.09
CA ARG A 198 13.06 -2.09 -5.28
C ARG A 198 11.96 -1.03 -5.33
N PHE A 199 10.78 -1.39 -5.82
CA PHE A 199 9.65 -0.48 -5.98
C PHE A 199 8.62 -0.69 -4.86
N PHE A 200 8.39 0.37 -4.09
CA PHE A 200 7.39 0.36 -3.02
C PHE A 200 5.99 0.00 -3.52
N SER A 201 5.61 0.44 -4.72
CA SER A 201 4.32 0.10 -5.33
C SER A 201 4.17 -1.40 -5.59
N ALA A 202 5.21 -2.06 -6.11
CA ALA A 202 5.17 -3.51 -6.35
C ALA A 202 5.03 -4.29 -5.04
N ARG A 203 5.80 -3.90 -4.01
CA ARG A 203 5.69 -4.46 -2.65
C ARG A 203 4.27 -4.34 -2.09
N LYS A 204 3.65 -3.17 -2.20
CA LYS A 204 2.27 -2.94 -1.74
C LYS A 204 1.27 -3.85 -2.44
N HIS A 205 1.33 -3.92 -3.77
CA HIS A 205 0.41 -4.76 -4.54
C HIS A 205 0.58 -6.23 -4.20
N GLY A 206 1.81 -6.71 -3.99
CA GLY A 206 2.04 -8.09 -3.57
C GLY A 206 1.48 -8.40 -2.18
N LEU A 207 1.59 -7.48 -1.21
CA LEU A 207 1.01 -7.67 0.12
C LEU A 207 -0.53 -7.66 0.08
N VAL A 208 -1.11 -6.80 -0.75
CA VAL A 208 -2.55 -6.79 -1.01
C VAL A 208 -2.99 -8.10 -1.64
N ASP A 209 -2.31 -8.53 -2.71
CA ASP A 209 -2.59 -9.78 -3.43
C ASP A 209 -2.58 -10.98 -2.48
N ALA A 210 -1.59 -11.07 -1.60
CA ALA A 210 -1.49 -12.11 -0.56
C ALA A 210 -2.71 -12.21 0.37
N ALA A 211 -3.46 -11.11 0.58
CA ALA A 211 -4.67 -11.08 1.42
C ALA A 211 -5.98 -11.29 0.63
N VAL A 212 -5.94 -11.27 -0.71
CA VAL A 212 -7.12 -11.43 -1.57
C VAL A 212 -7.67 -12.85 -1.46
N ARG A 213 -9.00 -12.98 -1.40
CA ARG A 213 -9.68 -14.26 -1.60
C ARG A 213 -10.02 -14.41 -3.08
N SER A 214 -9.25 -15.24 -3.76
CA SER A 214 -9.48 -15.59 -5.17
C SER A 214 -10.42 -16.80 -5.30
N SER A 215 -10.48 -17.65 -4.28
CA SER A 215 -11.34 -18.83 -4.18
C SER A 215 -12.22 -18.80 -2.92
N PRO A 216 -13.43 -19.41 -2.91
CA PRO A 216 -14.22 -19.62 -1.70
C PRO A 216 -13.49 -20.43 -0.61
N THR A 217 -12.44 -21.17 -0.98
CA THR A 217 -11.60 -21.93 -0.05
C THR A 217 -10.48 -21.11 0.56
N ASP A 218 -10.22 -19.90 0.06
CA ASP A 218 -9.11 -19.06 0.53
C ASP A 218 -9.39 -18.52 1.93
N ARG A 219 -8.52 -18.89 2.86
CA ARG A 219 -8.54 -18.42 4.24
C ARG A 219 -7.49 -17.35 4.40
N THR A 220 -7.91 -16.10 4.21
CA THR A 220 -7.05 -14.92 4.39
C THR A 220 -7.43 -14.12 5.62
N ALA A 221 -6.46 -13.40 6.17
CA ALA A 221 -6.62 -12.47 7.27
C ALA A 221 -5.63 -11.31 7.13
N VAL A 222 -5.94 -10.16 7.72
CA VAL A 222 -4.99 -9.07 7.88
C VAL A 222 -4.88 -8.78 9.36
N VAL A 223 -3.67 -8.82 9.88
CA VAL A 223 -3.36 -8.62 11.30
C VAL A 223 -2.54 -7.35 11.44
N ALA A 224 -3.17 -6.29 11.95
CA ALA A 224 -2.50 -5.02 12.22
C ALA A 224 -2.00 -4.97 13.66
N LEU A 225 -0.68 -5.02 13.81
CA LEU A 225 0.03 -4.95 15.09
C LEU A 225 0.49 -3.52 15.37
N PRO A 226 0.88 -3.19 16.61
CA PRO A 226 1.44 -1.88 16.93
C PRO A 226 2.62 -1.51 16.03
N GLY A 227 2.55 -0.31 15.44
CA GLY A 227 3.38 0.05 14.30
C GLY A 227 3.54 1.54 14.10
N GLY A 228 4.40 1.90 13.15
CA GLY A 228 4.66 3.29 12.75
C GLY A 228 3.96 3.67 11.45
N VAL A 229 4.49 4.66 10.74
CA VAL A 229 3.93 5.18 9.48
C VAL A 229 3.76 4.09 8.43
N GLY A 230 4.74 3.20 8.26
CA GLY A 230 4.64 2.10 7.28
C GLY A 230 3.49 1.13 7.59
N THR A 231 3.27 0.81 8.87
CA THR A 231 2.15 -0.04 9.29
C THR A 231 0.81 0.65 9.06
N LEU A 232 0.72 1.95 9.34
CA LEU A 232 -0.50 2.73 9.09
C LEU A 232 -0.79 2.86 7.59
N ASP A 233 0.23 3.07 6.76
CA ASP A 233 0.10 3.15 5.30
C ASP A 233 -0.48 1.86 4.70
N GLU A 234 0.07 0.70 5.08
CA GLU A 234 -0.45 -0.60 4.64
C GLU A 234 -1.85 -0.88 5.22
N LEU A 235 -2.12 -0.50 6.48
CA LEU A 235 -3.44 -0.65 7.10
C LEU A 235 -4.52 0.19 6.38
N PHE A 236 -4.25 1.47 6.13
CA PHE A 236 -5.22 2.35 5.47
C PHE A 236 -5.46 1.94 4.02
N GLU A 237 -4.45 1.39 3.33
CA GLU A 237 -4.63 0.82 2.00
C GLU A 237 -5.59 -0.38 2.02
N ILE A 238 -5.40 -1.33 2.94
CA ILE A 238 -6.31 -2.47 3.11
C ILE A 238 -7.72 -2.00 3.48
N MET A 239 -7.85 -1.05 4.41
CA MET A 239 -9.16 -0.49 4.80
C MET A 239 -9.87 0.17 3.61
N ALA A 240 -9.14 0.93 2.78
CA ALA A 240 -9.70 1.54 1.58
C ALA A 240 -10.17 0.48 0.58
N LEU A 241 -9.40 -0.60 0.38
CA LEU A 241 -9.79 -1.69 -0.52
C LEU A 241 -11.02 -2.46 -0.01
N ILE A 242 -11.16 -2.64 1.32
CA ILE A 242 -12.38 -3.20 1.92
C ILE A 242 -13.57 -2.27 1.67
N GLN A 243 -13.40 -0.96 1.90
CA GLN A 243 -14.45 0.04 1.65
C GLN A 243 -14.90 0.06 0.18
N LEU A 244 -13.97 -0.15 -0.75
CA LEU A 244 -14.22 -0.20 -2.19
C LEU A 244 -14.71 -1.57 -2.69
N GLU A 245 -14.93 -2.52 -1.78
CA GLU A 245 -15.29 -3.91 -2.09
C GLU A 245 -14.34 -4.51 -3.13
N ARG A 246 -13.02 -4.27 -2.97
CA ARG A 246 -11.96 -4.87 -3.79
C ARG A 246 -11.33 -6.09 -3.12
N ILE A 247 -11.40 -6.15 -1.79
CA ILE A 247 -11.00 -7.30 -0.96
C ILE A 247 -12.05 -7.49 0.14
N GLY A 248 -12.39 -8.74 0.50
CA GLY A 248 -13.44 -9.00 1.49
C GLY A 248 -14.06 -10.39 1.37
N SER A 249 -15.22 -10.57 2.02
CA SER A 249 -15.96 -11.84 2.09
C SER A 249 -16.88 -12.08 0.89
N GLY A 250 -17.27 -11.02 0.17
CA GLY A 250 -17.88 -11.14 -1.15
C GLY A 250 -16.77 -11.30 -2.19
N ALA A 251 -16.99 -12.15 -3.20
CA ALA A 251 -16.06 -12.28 -4.32
C ALA A 251 -16.00 -10.94 -5.08
N PRO A 252 -14.98 -10.09 -4.82
CA PRO A 252 -15.02 -8.68 -5.20
C PRO A 252 -14.92 -8.50 -6.72
N TRP A 253 -14.35 -9.51 -7.40
CA TRP A 253 -14.23 -9.59 -8.85
C TRP A 253 -15.46 -10.18 -9.56
N LEU A 254 -16.36 -10.85 -8.81
CA LEU A 254 -17.63 -11.35 -9.34
C LEU A 254 -18.77 -10.34 -9.19
N GLN A 255 -18.58 -9.29 -8.38
CA GLN A 255 -19.53 -8.19 -8.23
C GLN A 255 -19.24 -7.08 -9.26
N GLY A 256 -19.51 -7.38 -10.54
CA GLY A 256 -19.71 -6.35 -11.56
C GLY A 256 -19.39 -6.71 -13.01
N ARG A 257 -20.16 -7.61 -13.64
CA ARG A 257 -21.07 -7.31 -14.77
C ARG A 257 -22.10 -8.43 -14.90
#